data_AF-A0A0U1SSR1-F1
#
_entry.id   AF-A0A0U1SSR1-F1
#
_cell.length_a   1.000
_cell.length_b   1.000
_cell.length_c   1.000
_cell.angle_alpha   90.00
_cell.angle_beta   90.00
_cell.angle_gamma   90.00
#
_symmetry.space_group_name_H-M   'P 1'
#
loop_
_entity.id
_entity.type
_entity.pdbx_description
1 polymer ?
#
loop_
_entity_poly.entity_id
_entity_poly.type
_entity_poly.pdbx_seq_one_letter_code
_entity_poly.pdbx_strand_id
1 'polypeptide(L)' 'MKLILVLLVLWLASASAQIDLHVKCDNVDDCDRPCEVWECLPPSKCINKKCTCYPGVKIKGCTPIRNK' A
#
# COMPACT_ATOMS: atom_id res chain seq x y z
N MET A 1 -1.35 -11.43 -34.07
CA MET A 1 -0.71 -11.93 -32.82
C MET A 1 0.05 -10.86 -32.02
N LYS A 2 0.11 -9.59 -32.44
CA LYS A 2 0.79 -8.52 -31.67
C LYS A 2 -0.12 -7.82 -30.65
N LEU A 3 -1.42 -7.72 -30.93
CA LEU A 3 -2.42 -7.07 -30.07
C LEU A 3 -2.66 -7.79 -28.72
N ILE A 4 -2.58 -9.12 -28.72
CA ILE A 4 -2.77 -9.94 -27.50
C ILE A 4 -1.67 -9.64 -26.48
N LEU A 5 -0.45 -9.41 -26.96
CA LEU A 5 0.72 -9.14 -26.11
C LEU A 5 0.61 -7.76 -25.43
N VAL A 6 0.02 -6.78 -26.11
CA VAL A 6 -0.23 -5.43 -25.57
C VAL A 6 -1.30 -5.47 -24.46
N LEU A 7 -2.39 -6.22 -24.67
CA LEU A 7 -3.46 -6.37 -23.67
C LEU A 7 -2.96 -7.04 -22.39
N LEU A 8 -2.08 -8.04 -22.51
CA LEU A 8 -1.51 -8.77 -21.38
C LEU A 8 -0.60 -7.89 -20.51
N VAL A 9 0.17 -6.99 -21.12
CA VAL A 9 1.03 -6.02 -20.41
C VAL A 9 0.20 -4.97 -19.67
N LEU A 10 -0.91 -4.49 -20.26
CA LEU A 10 -1.80 -3.54 -19.59
C LEU A 10 -2.49 -4.13 -18.35
N TRP A 11 -2.85 -5.42 -18.38
CA TRP A 11 -3.49 -6.08 -17.24
C TRP A 11 -2.56 -6.24 -16.03
N LEU A 12 -1.27 -6.48 -16.25
CA LEU A 12 -0.28 -6.59 -15.18
C LEU A 12 0.00 -5.26 -14.47
N ALA A 13 -0.23 -4.12 -15.13
CA ALA A 13 0.02 -2.80 -14.57
C ALA A 13 -1.06 -2.34 -13.56
N SER A 14 -2.23 -2.98 -13.54
CA SER A 14 -3.37 -2.59 -12.68
C SER A 14 -3.34 -3.18 -11.27
N ALA A 15 -2.26 -3.87 -10.87
CA ALA A 15 -2.08 -4.34 -9.52
C ALA A 15 -1.75 -3.15 -8.59
N SER A 16 -2.76 -2.37 -8.22
CA SER A 16 -2.61 -1.24 -7.31
C SER A 16 -2.16 -1.73 -5.93
N ALA A 17 -0.98 -1.26 -5.54
CA ALA A 17 -0.18 -1.58 -4.36
C ALA A 17 -0.89 -1.24 -3.04
N GLN A 18 -1.49 -2.24 -2.41
CA GLN A 18 -1.79 -2.20 -0.97
C GLN A 18 -0.61 -2.82 -0.21
N ILE A 19 -0.23 -2.22 0.91
CA ILE A 19 0.95 -2.64 1.67
C ILE A 19 0.49 -3.23 3.00
N ASP A 20 0.75 -4.51 3.18
CA ASP A 20 0.55 -5.20 4.44
C ASP A 20 1.79 -4.99 5.32
N LEU A 21 1.63 -4.25 6.42
CA LEU A 21 2.73 -3.95 7.33
C LEU A 21 3.01 -5.08 8.33
N HIS A 22 2.23 -6.17 8.34
CA HIS A 22 2.27 -7.23 9.37
C HIS A 22 2.15 -6.73 10.83
N VAL A 23 1.79 -5.47 11.05
CA VAL A 23 1.56 -4.88 12.37
C VAL A 23 0.16 -5.27 12.84
N LYS A 24 0.05 -5.80 14.06
CA LYS A 24 -1.24 -6.16 14.65
C LYS A 24 -2.06 -4.91 14.97
N CYS A 25 -3.35 -4.97 14.68
CA CYS A 25 -4.32 -3.92 15.02
C CYS A 25 -5.61 -4.55 15.57
N ASP A 26 -6.29 -3.82 16.44
CA ASP A 26 -7.66 -4.11 16.86
C ASP A 26 -8.64 -3.09 16.24
N ASN A 27 -8.19 -1.85 15.99
CA ASN A 27 -8.94 -0.78 15.32
C ASN A 27 -8.10 -0.10 14.21
N VAL A 28 -8.73 0.79 13.45
CA VAL A 28 -8.06 1.54 12.37
C VAL A 28 -7.03 2.54 12.90
N ASP A 29 -7.31 3.19 14.04
CA ASP A 29 -6.42 4.17 14.66
C ASP A 29 -5.06 3.58 15.07
N ASP A 30 -5.00 2.26 15.33
CA ASP A 30 -3.75 1.54 15.62
C ASP A 30 -2.79 1.55 14.41
N CYS A 31 -3.32 1.78 13.20
CA CYS A 31 -2.58 1.73 11.95
C CYS A 31 -2.12 3.10 11.45
N ASP A 32 -2.58 4.20 12.04
CA ASP A 32 -2.21 5.55 11.58
C ASP A 32 -0.72 5.81 11.76
N ARG A 33 -0.17 5.57 12.97
CA ARG A 33 1.27 5.74 13.22
C ARG A 33 2.13 4.77 12.39
N PRO A 34 1.84 3.45 12.30
CA PRO A 34 2.57 2.55 11.42
C PRO A 34 2.56 2.97 9.94
N CYS A 35 1.43 3.43 9.42
CA CYS A 35 1.34 3.90 8.04
C CYS A 35 2.13 5.20 7.83
N GLU A 36 2.11 6.12 8.80
CA GLU A 36 2.89 7.37 8.77
C GLU A 36 4.41 7.10 8.71
N VAL A 37 4.89 6.11 9.48
CA VAL A 37 6.32 5.68 9.48
C VAL A 37 6.75 5.11 8.12
N TRP A 38 5.81 4.71 7.28
CA TRP A 38 6.05 4.22 5.93
C TRP A 38 5.81 5.28 4.85
N GLU A 39 5.66 6.55 5.25
CA GLU A 39 5.27 7.65 4.36
C GLU A 39 3.98 7.35 3.56
N CYS A 40 3.16 6.42 4.03
CA CYS A 40 1.83 6.20 3.49
C CYS A 40 0.90 7.27 4.05
N LEU A 41 0.21 7.98 3.16
CA LEU A 41 -0.88 8.85 3.57
C LEU A 41 -2.11 8.01 3.93
N PRO A 42 -2.97 8.48 4.85
CA PRO A 42 -4.28 7.87 5.07
C PRO A 42 -5.07 7.82 3.75
N PRO A 43 -5.94 6.81 3.57
CA PRO A 43 -6.52 5.97 4.62
C PRO A 43 -5.65 4.77 5.04
N SER A 44 -5.61 4.49 6.34
CA SER A 44 -5.14 3.22 6.91
C SER A 44 -6.34 2.27 7.08
N LYS A 45 -6.12 0.96 7.08
CA LYS A 45 -7.16 -0.03 7.41
C LYS A 45 -6.62 -1.13 8.30
N CYS A 46 -7.44 -1.59 9.23
CA CYS A 46 -7.20 -2.84 9.95
C CYS A 46 -7.96 -3.98 9.24
N ILE A 47 -7.23 -4.88 8.57
CA ILE A 47 -7.79 -6.02 7.84
C ILE A 47 -7.19 -7.30 8.43
N ASN A 48 -8.02 -8.27 8.84
CA ASN A 48 -7.55 -9.52 9.47
C ASN A 48 -6.61 -9.30 10.66
N LYS A 49 -6.91 -8.31 11.52
CA LYS A 49 -6.06 -7.88 12.63
C LYS A 49 -4.65 -7.42 12.20
N LYS A 50 -4.48 -6.98 10.95
CA LYS A 50 -3.24 -6.43 10.43
C LYS A 50 -3.45 -5.07 9.77
N CYS A 51 -2.47 -4.19 9.94
CA CYS A 51 -2.49 -2.89 9.28
C CYS A 51 -2.19 -3.01 7.79
N THR A 52 -3.11 -2.48 7.00
CA THR A 52 -2.98 -2.29 5.55
C THR A 52 -2.95 -0.80 5.26
N CYS A 53 -1.89 -0.34 4.59
CA CYS A 53 -1.73 1.05 4.20
C CYS A 53 -1.89 1.19 2.68
N TYR A 54 -2.42 2.34 2.27
CA TYR A 54 -2.58 2.68 0.86
C TYR A 54 -1.60 3.81 0.51
N PRO A 55 -0.86 3.71 -0.60
CA PRO A 55 -0.05 4.80 -1.07
C PRO A 55 -0.98 5.96 -1.41
N GLY A 56 -0.80 7.10 -0.75
CA GLY A 56 -1.51 8.31 -1.10
C GLY A 56 -1.18 8.70 -2.54
N VAL A 57 -2.12 9.35 -3.21
CA VAL A 57 -2.04 9.75 -4.64
C VAL A 57 -0.81 10.63 -4.97
N LYS A 58 -0.03 11.07 -3.98
CA LYS A 58 1.24 11.80 -4.16
C LYS A 58 2.43 10.86 -4.43
N ILE A 59 2.42 10.14 -5.56
CA ILE A 59 3.55 9.77 -6.45
C ILE A 59 4.83 9.08 -5.86
N LYS A 60 5.12 9.17 -4.56
CA LYS A 60 6.16 8.41 -3.87
C LYS A 60 5.47 7.20 -3.27
N GLY A 61 5.75 6.01 -3.81
CA GLY A 61 5.30 4.77 -3.18
C GLY A 61 5.70 4.75 -1.72
N CYS A 62 4.91 4.12 -0.85
CA CYS A 62 5.26 4.08 0.56
C CYS A 62 6.61 3.38 0.73
N THR A 63 7.55 4.11 1.31
CA THR A 63 8.88 3.61 1.64
C THR A 63 9.07 3.70 3.14
N PRO A 64 9.63 2.67 3.80
CA PRO A 64 9.92 2.77 5.22
C PRO A 64 10.87 3.96 5.43
N ILE A 65 10.58 4.82 6.40
CA ILE A 65 11.51 5.88 6.82
C ILE A 65 12.81 5.19 7.24
N ARG A 66 13.79 5.19 6.35
CA ARG A 66 15.15 4.78 6.65
C ARG A 66 15.71 5.86 7.56
N ASN A 67 15.66 5.64 8.87
CA ASN A 67 16.39 6.46 9.83
C ASN A 67 17.83 6.62 9.32
N LYS A 68 18.20 7.87 9.06
CA LYS A 68 19.55 8.27 8.67
C LYS A 68 20.37 8.54 9.93
#